data_AF-G2J8A0-F1
#
_entry.id   AF-G2J8A0-F1
#
_cell.length_a   1.000
_cell.length_b   1.000
_cell.length_c   1.000
_cell.angle_alpha   90.00
_cell.angle_beta   90.00
_cell.angle_gamma   90.00
#
_symmetry.space_group_name_H-M   'P 1'
#
loop_
_entity.id
_entity.type
_entity.pdbx_description
1 polymer ?
#
loop_
_entity_poly.entity_id
_entity_poly.type
_entity_poly.pdbx_seq_one_letter_code
_entity_poly.pdbx_strand_id
1 'polypeptide(L)' 'MYSTRICPYCQAAERLLKSRGVERIEKILVDENPALREQMIQRTGLKTVPQIFIGDMYVGGYDKVAQLDRSGELEKLLEL' A
#
# COMPACT_ATOMS: atom_id res chain seq x y z
N MET A 1 2.02 4.51 0.54
CA MET A 1 1.53 3.55 -0.49
C MET A 1 1.94 4.03 -1.87
N TYR A 2 2.72 3.24 -2.60
CA TYR A 2 2.94 3.50 -4.03
C TYR A 2 1.66 3.23 -4.81
N SER A 3 1.31 4.12 -5.73
CA SER A 3 0.04 4.14 -6.45
C SER A 3 0.23 4.76 -7.84
N THR A 4 -0.83 4.71 -8.65
CA THR A 4 -0.97 5.56 -9.83
C THR A 4 -2.24 6.40 -9.70
N ARG A 5 -2.40 7.44 -10.55
CA ARG A 5 -3.60 8.30 -10.54
C ARG A 5 -4.89 7.49 -10.75
N ILE A 6 -4.82 6.48 -11.63
CA ILE A 6 -5.93 5.60 -11.96
C ILE A 6 -5.52 4.16 -11.62
N CYS A 7 -6.02 3.66 -10.50
CA CYS A 7 -5.74 2.31 -10.01
C CYS A 7 -6.87 1.83 -9.07
N PRO A 8 -7.75 0.92 -9.51
CA PRO A 8 -8.87 0.44 -8.67
C PRO A 8 -8.39 -0.31 -7.43
N TYR A 9 -7.31 -1.09 -7.52
CA TYR A 9 -6.73 -1.79 -6.37
C TYR A 9 -6.14 -0.84 -5.32
N CYS A 10 -5.59 0.29 -5.74
CA CYS A 10 -5.06 1.32 -4.85
C CYS A 10 -6.20 2.00 -4.08
N GLN A 11 -7.33 2.27 -4.76
CA GLN A 11 -8.53 2.80 -4.12
C GLN A 11 -9.15 1.78 -3.15
N ALA A 12 -9.16 0.50 -3.51
CA ALA A 12 -9.62 -0.58 -2.62
C ALA A 12 -8.75 -0.70 -1.36
N ALA A 13 -7.42 -0.67 -1.50
CA ALA A 13 -6.49 -0.64 -0.38
C ALA A 13 -6.71 0.56 0.53
N GLU A 14 -6.84 1.75 -0.06
CA GLU A 14 -7.11 2.99 0.69
C GLU A 14 -8.42 2.91 1.48
N ARG A 15 -9.49 2.39 0.86
CA ARG A 15 -10.79 2.21 1.52
C ARG A 15 -10.71 1.21 2.67
N LEU A 16 -10.03 0.08 2.45
CA LEU A 16 -9.82 -0.95 3.48
C LEU A 16 -9.10 -0.36 4.69
N LEU A 17 -7.95 0.29 4.49
CA LEU A 17 -7.17 0.91 5.56
C LEU A 17 -7.96 2.00 6.30
N LYS A 18 -8.68 2.86 5.57
CA LYS A 18 -9.55 3.88 6.19
C LYS A 18 -10.68 3.25 7.02
N SER A 19 -11.25 2.13 6.58
CA SER A 19 -12.27 1.41 7.35
C SER A 19 -11.75 0.80 8.65
N ARG A 20 -10.42 0.66 8.78
CA ARG A 20 -9.73 0.22 10.00
C ARG A 20 -9.16 1.38 10.82
N GLY A 21 -9.57 2.62 10.54
CA GLY A 21 -9.18 3.79 11.34
C GLY A 21 -7.89 4.49 10.89
N VAL A 22 -7.29 4.10 9.77
CA VAL A 22 -6.10 4.81 9.25
C VAL A 22 -6.51 6.17 8.68
N GLU A 23 -6.16 7.24 9.38
CA GLU A 23 -6.53 8.62 9.00
C GLU A 23 -5.66 9.17 7.86
N ARG A 24 -4.35 8.87 7.89
CA ARG A 24 -3.36 9.41 6.93
C ARG A 24 -2.75 8.30 6.09
N ILE A 25 -2.97 8.37 4.79
CA ILE A 25 -2.36 7.48 3.80
C ILE A 25 -1.60 8.34 2.80
N GLU A 26 -0.28 8.29 2.87
CA GLU A 26 0.57 8.96 1.88
C GLU A 26 0.59 8.17 0.57
N LYS A 27 0.36 8.85 -0.55
CA LYS A 27 0.35 8.24 -1.89
C LYS A 27 1.54 8.74 -2.68
N ILE A 28 2.38 7.80 -3.11
CA ILE A 28 3.52 8.06 -3.99
C ILE A 28 3.11 7.65 -5.40
N LEU A 29 2.87 8.62 -6.27
CA LEU A 29 2.33 8.39 -7.61
C LEU A 29 3.46 8.06 -8.60
N VAL A 30 3.66 6.77 -8.88
CA VAL A 30 4.78 6.28 -9.71
C VAL A 30 4.57 6.47 -11.20
N ASP A 31 3.39 6.92 -11.62
CA ASP A 31 3.06 7.33 -12.99
C ASP A 31 3.38 8.81 -13.27
N GLU A 32 3.77 9.59 -12.27
CA GLU A 32 4.17 10.99 -12.46
C GLU A 32 5.67 11.15 -12.72
N ASN A 33 6.48 10.22 -12.22
CA ASN A 33 7.92 10.25 -12.35
C ASN A 33 8.49 8.82 -12.45
N PRO A 34 9.19 8.46 -13.55
CA PRO A 34 9.85 7.16 -13.69
C PRO A 34 10.80 6.81 -12.54
N ALA A 35 11.48 7.80 -11.95
CA ALA A 35 12.38 7.58 -10.82
C ALA A 35 11.65 7.04 -9.58
N LEU A 36 10.39 7.43 -9.35
CA LEU A 36 9.58 6.89 -8.24
C LEU A 36 9.22 5.42 -8.46
N ARG A 37 8.98 5.04 -9.72
CA ARG A 37 8.75 3.63 -10.10
C ARG A 37 10.01 2.79 -9.88
N GLU A 38 11.18 3.31 -10.23
CA GLU A 38 12.45 2.64 -9.98
C GLU A 38 12.72 2.47 -8.49
N GLN A 39 12.51 3.52 -7.68
CA GLN A 39 12.62 3.43 -6.22
C GLN A 39 11.67 2.39 -5.62
N MET A 40 10.41 2.35 -6.08
CA MET A 40 9.44 1.32 -5.67
C MET A 40 9.95 -0.09 -6.00
N ILE A 41 10.46 -0.30 -7.21
CA ILE A 41 11.00 -1.60 -7.64
C ILE A 41 12.22 -1.97 -6.79
N GLN A 42 13.13 -1.04 -6.52
CA GLN A 42 14.30 -1.30 -5.67
C GLN A 42 13.89 -1.70 -4.25
N ARG A 43 12.87 -1.05 -3.68
CA ARG A 43 12.42 -1.32 -2.31
C ARG A 43 11.57 -2.60 -2.18
N THR A 44 10.86 -3.00 -3.22
CA THR A 44 9.85 -4.08 -3.14
C THR A 44 10.15 -5.29 -4.02
N GLY A 45 11.02 -5.15 -5.02
CA GLY A 45 11.23 -6.12 -6.09
C GLY A 45 10.08 -6.21 -7.10
N LEU A 46 9.00 -5.44 -6.93
CA LEU A 46 7.78 -5.55 -7.71
C LEU A 46 7.53 -4.31 -8.58
N LYS A 47 6.90 -4.53 -9.75
CA LYS A 47 6.60 -3.48 -10.73
C LYS A 47 5.15 -2.97 -10.67
N THR A 48 4.25 -3.72 -10.04
CA THR A 48 2.82 -3.40 -10.01
C THR A 48 2.47 -2.51 -8.82
N VAL A 49 1.35 -1.79 -8.89
CA VAL A 49 0.77 -1.06 -7.77
C VAL A 49 -0.55 -1.72 -7.35
N PRO A 50 -1.03 -1.54 -6.10
CA PRO A 50 -0.38 -0.82 -5.02
C PRO A 50 0.81 -1.58 -4.41
N GLN A 51 1.78 -0.84 -3.85
CA GLN A 51 2.78 -1.38 -2.93
C GLN A 51 2.69 -0.63 -1.60
N ILE A 52 2.42 -1.36 -0.52
CA ILE A 52 1.96 -0.82 0.75
C ILE A 52 3.03 -1.04 1.82
N PHE A 53 3.28 0.02 2.56
CA PHE A 53 4.13 0.06 3.73
C PHE A 53 3.29 0.58 4.90
N ILE A 54 3.51 0.04 6.10
CA ILE A 54 2.98 0.54 7.38
C ILE A 54 4.20 0.93 8.21
N GLY A 55 4.34 2.23 8.50
CA GLY A 55 5.63 2.79 8.94
C GLY A 55 6.72 2.44 7.92
N ASP A 56 7.82 1.88 8.39
CA ASP A 56 8.93 1.39 7.56
C ASP A 56 8.75 -0.05 7.08
N MET A 57 7.77 -0.78 7.60
CA MET A 57 7.57 -2.19 7.28
C MET A 57 6.88 -2.34 5.92
N TYR A 58 7.53 -3.08 5.02
CA TYR A 58 6.91 -3.49 3.76
C TYR A 58 5.88 -4.59 4.00
N VAL A 59 4.63 -4.35 3.58
CA VAL A 59 3.52 -5.30 3.76
C VAL A 59 3.25 -6.09 2.49
N GLY A 60 3.27 -5.43 1.33
CA GLY A 60 2.97 -6.05 0.03
C GLY A 60 1.93 -5.27 -0.77
N GLY A 61 1.27 -5.97 -1.71
CA GLY A 61 0.16 -5.43 -2.49
C GLY A 61 -1.20 -5.52 -1.79
N TYR A 62 -2.27 -5.19 -2.52
CA TYR A 62 -3.64 -5.22 -2.00
C TYR A 62 -4.04 -6.58 -1.45
N ASP A 63 -3.76 -7.66 -2.18
CA ASP A 63 -4.16 -9.01 -1.78
C ASP A 63 -3.56 -9.42 -0.42
N LYS A 64 -2.31 -8.99 -0.17
CA LYS A 64 -1.64 -9.26 1.09
C LYS A 64 -2.26 -8.48 2.24
N VAL A 65 -2.58 -7.19 2.04
CA VAL A 65 -3.28 -6.38 3.05
C VAL A 65 -4.68 -6.94 3.32
N ALA A 66 -5.43 -7.30 2.28
CA ALA A 66 -6.75 -7.91 2.43
C ALA A 66 -6.69 -9.28 3.11
N GLN A 67 -5.63 -10.06 2.90
CA GLN A 67 -5.40 -11.31 3.62
C GLN A 67 -5.19 -11.06 5.12
N LEU A 68 -4.31 -10.12 5.48
CA LEU A 68 -4.02 -9.76 6.86
C LEU A 68 -5.25 -9.18 7.58
N ASP A 69 -6.07 -8.42 6.85
CA ASP A 69 -7.34 -7.90 7.35
C ASP A 69 -8.30 -9.03 7.73
N ARG A 70 -8.45 -10.02 6.83
CA ARG A 70 -9.31 -11.19 7.08
C ARG A 70 -8.80 -12.08 8.22
N SER A 71 -7.48 -12.14 8.45
CA SER A 71 -6.92 -12.91 9.56
C SER A 71 -6.89 -12.13 10.89
N GLY A 72 -7.26 -10.84 10.89
CA GLY A 72 -7.16 -9.97 12.06
C GLY A 72 -5.72 -9.54 12.40
N GLU A 73 -4.74 -9.89 11.56
CA GLU A 73 -3.35 -9.48 11.74
C GLU A 73 -3.11 -8.02 11.35
N LEU A 74 -3.92 -7.47 10.45
CA LEU A 74 -3.78 -6.07 10.02
C LEU A 74 -3.99 -5.09 11.18
N GLU A 75 -4.96 -5.35 12.06
CA GLU A 75 -5.23 -4.51 13.22
C GLU A 75 -4.00 -4.40 14.13
N LYS A 76 -3.37 -5.54 14.42
CA LYS A 76 -2.13 -5.60 15.21
C LYS A 76 -0.97 -4.83 14.57
N LEU A 77 -0.92 -4.78 13.23
CA LEU A 77 0.10 -4.03 12.51
C LEU A 77 -0.13 -2.52 12.54
N LEU A 78 -1.38 -2.08 12.69
CA LEU A 78 -1.75 -0.67 12.70
C LEU A 78 -1.66 -0.01 14.09
N GLU A 79 -1.62 -0.81 15.15
CA GLU A 79 -1.39 -0.36 16.54
C GLU A 79 0.11 -0.15 16.88
N LEU A 80 1.01 -0.49 15.96
CA LEU A 80 2.47 -0.30 16.09
C LEU A 80 2.90 1.12 15.71
#